data_AF-A0A9D7N862-F1
#
_entry.id   AF-A0A9D7N862-F1
#
_cell.length_a   1.000
_cell.length_b   1.000
_cell.length_c   1.000
_cell.angle_alpha   90.00
_cell.angle_beta   90.00
_cell.angle_gamma   90.00
#
_symmetry.space_group_name_H-M   'P 1'
#
loop_
_entity.id
_entity.type
_entity.pdbx_description
1 polymer ?
#
loop_
_entity_poly.entity_id
_entity_poly.type
_entity_poly.pdbx_seq_one_letter_code
_entity_poly.pdbx_strand_id
1 'polypeptide(L)'
;MDPQTPELEPESYDNALISAGQASRVALALPAAAGAALLGALVWAAISHFANFEIGWIAWGIGAGAGAACAALGGRSQLHAILCAAIALGGIAGGKALAVHFDRLKIEQEYFSEEALRPSFEERLEDARLWCELGEDPSADRVRAFMIQRDYAYESEVPTHDEIEVFRSEEGPSLAADHRTPLTLAVYRERVGANFGGAFSFSDHFRDTFSPFDLLWVFLGVSSAFGIVQNAGKQDQAAAQEARQAERRARRRPVPPS
;
A
#
# COMPACT_ATOMS: atom_id res chain seq x y z
N MET A 1 -68.18 0.15 -18.62
CA MET A 1 -67.41 1.20 -17.92
C MET A 1 -65.98 1.00 -18.35
N ASP A 2 -65.49 1.86 -19.24
CA ASP A 2 -64.07 1.86 -19.56
C ASP A 2 -63.29 2.41 -18.36
N PRO A 3 -62.25 1.71 -17.89
CA PRO A 3 -61.36 2.26 -16.88
C PRO A 3 -60.61 3.44 -17.52
N GLN A 4 -60.92 4.67 -17.08
CA GLN A 4 -60.14 5.83 -17.46
C GLN A 4 -58.73 5.65 -16.88
N THR A 5 -57.77 5.31 -17.75
CA THR A 5 -56.35 5.48 -17.43
C THR A 5 -56.11 6.96 -17.19
N PRO A 6 -55.65 7.38 -16.00
CA PRO A 6 -55.33 8.77 -15.74
C PRO A 6 -54.21 9.19 -16.70
N GLU A 7 -54.54 10.10 -17.61
CA GLU A 7 -53.57 10.73 -18.50
C GLU A 7 -52.71 11.65 -17.63
N LEU A 8 -51.49 11.22 -17.34
CA LEU A 8 -50.53 12.02 -16.57
C LEU A 8 -50.15 13.25 -17.41
N GLU A 9 -50.31 14.43 -16.83
CA GLU A 9 -49.86 15.69 -17.43
C GLU A 9 -48.38 15.58 -17.85
N PRO A 10 -48.00 16.05 -19.05
CA PRO A 10 -46.64 15.90 -19.59
C PRO A 10 -45.54 16.43 -18.64
N GLU A 11 -45.83 17.45 -17.85
CA GLU A 11 -44.92 18.02 -16.84
C GLU A 11 -44.57 17.03 -15.71
N SER A 12 -45.45 16.06 -15.41
CA SER A 12 -45.19 15.02 -14.42
C SER A 12 -44.15 14.00 -14.90
N TYR A 13 -44.07 13.75 -16.21
CA TYR A 13 -43.12 12.78 -16.77
C TYR A 13 -41.69 13.30 -16.75
N ASP A 14 -41.47 14.56 -17.13
CA ASP A 14 -40.15 15.18 -17.13
C ASP A 14 -39.53 15.21 -15.73
N ASN A 15 -40.33 15.56 -14.73
CA ASN A 15 -39.90 15.56 -13.33
C ASN A 15 -39.51 14.16 -12.82
N ALA A 16 -40.25 13.11 -13.24
CA ALA A 16 -39.94 11.74 -12.88
C ALA A 16 -38.64 11.26 -13.53
N LEU A 17 -38.40 11.58 -14.81
CA LEU A 17 -37.18 11.24 -15.52
C LEU A 17 -35.94 11.95 -14.93
N ILE A 18 -36.06 13.23 -14.58
CA ILE A 18 -34.99 13.98 -13.90
C ILE A 18 -34.65 13.36 -12.54
N SER A 19 -35.68 13.02 -11.76
CA SER A 19 -35.51 12.40 -10.44
C SER A 19 -34.84 11.03 -10.53
N ALA A 20 -35.25 10.20 -11.48
CA ALA A 20 -34.64 8.89 -11.74
C ALA A 20 -33.17 9.02 -12.17
N GLY A 21 -32.86 9.96 -13.06
CA GLY A 21 -31.48 10.25 -13.47
C GLY A 21 -30.59 10.73 -12.32
N GLN A 22 -31.12 11.56 -11.43
CA GLN A 22 -30.40 12.01 -10.23
C GLN A 22 -30.15 10.85 -9.26
N ALA A 23 -31.14 10.01 -9.00
CA ALA A 23 -31.00 8.84 -8.14
C ALA A 23 -29.93 7.86 -8.66
N SER A 24 -29.90 7.61 -9.97
CA SER A 24 -28.89 6.75 -10.60
C SER A 24 -27.47 7.29 -10.44
N ARG A 25 -27.27 8.60 -10.62
CA ARG A 25 -25.95 9.23 -10.44
C ARG A 25 -25.47 9.10 -9.00
N VAL A 26 -26.33 9.43 -8.03
CA VAL A 26 -26.00 9.32 -6.60
C VAL A 26 -25.57 7.90 -6.23
N ALA A 27 -26.23 6.87 -6.77
CA ALA A 27 -25.86 5.48 -6.53
C ALA A 27 -24.45 5.12 -7.06
N LEU A 28 -23.97 5.81 -8.09
CA LEU A 28 -22.65 5.58 -8.70
C LEU A 28 -21.52 6.38 -8.04
N ALA A 29 -21.83 7.35 -7.16
CA ALA A 29 -20.84 8.24 -6.57
C ALA A 29 -19.77 7.50 -5.74
N LEU A 30 -20.18 6.60 -4.85
CA LEU A 30 -19.24 5.83 -4.02
C LEU A 30 -18.43 4.80 -4.83
N PRO A 31 -19.03 4.01 -5.75
CA PRO A 31 -18.27 3.17 -6.67
C PRO A 31 -17.21 3.93 -7.46
N ALA A 32 -17.52 5.13 -7.96
CA ALA A 32 -16.53 5.93 -8.68
C ALA A 32 -15.41 6.44 -7.78
N ALA A 33 -15.72 6.85 -6.55
CA ALA A 33 -14.70 7.19 -5.56
C ALA A 33 -13.76 6.01 -5.28
N ALA A 34 -14.32 4.82 -5.10
CA ALA A 34 -13.56 3.59 -4.88
C ALA A 34 -12.70 3.23 -6.09
N GLY A 35 -13.24 3.34 -7.31
CA GLY A 35 -12.51 3.14 -8.55
C GLY A 35 -11.33 4.10 -8.69
N ALA A 36 -11.55 5.40 -8.44
CA ALA A 36 -10.49 6.41 -8.47
C ALA A 36 -9.42 6.13 -7.40
N ALA A 37 -9.82 5.77 -6.19
CA ALA A 37 -8.89 5.44 -5.11
C ALA A 37 -8.05 4.20 -5.42
N LEU A 38 -8.66 3.15 -5.97
CA LEU A 38 -7.97 1.93 -6.39
C LEU A 38 -6.98 2.19 -7.53
N LEU A 39 -7.40 2.93 -8.57
CA LEU A 39 -6.53 3.30 -9.67
C LEU A 39 -5.33 4.13 -9.18
N GLY A 40 -5.57 5.10 -8.29
CA GLY A 40 -4.50 5.88 -7.69
C GLY A 40 -3.54 5.03 -6.84
N ALA A 41 -4.06 4.07 -6.07
CA ALA A 41 -3.25 3.12 -5.30
C ALA A 41 -2.36 2.26 -6.20
N LEU A 42 -2.89 1.75 -7.33
CA LEU A 42 -2.13 0.97 -8.30
C LEU A 42 -1.06 1.81 -8.99
N VAL A 43 -1.38 3.06 -9.36
CA VAL A 43 -0.42 4.00 -9.93
C VAL A 43 0.71 4.29 -8.93
N TRP A 44 0.38 4.49 -7.66
CA TRP A 44 1.39 4.68 -6.62
C TRP A 44 2.32 3.47 -6.52
N ALA A 45 1.75 2.27 -6.37
CA ALA A 45 2.54 1.04 -6.26
C ALA A 45 3.45 0.82 -7.49
N ALA A 46 2.95 1.11 -8.69
CA ALA A 46 3.75 1.02 -9.91
C ALA A 46 4.89 2.04 -9.94
N ILE A 47 4.64 3.30 -9.55
CA ILE A 47 5.68 4.33 -9.48
C ILE A 47 6.76 3.93 -8.48
N SER A 48 6.38 3.47 -7.27
CA SER A 48 7.34 3.00 -6.27
C SER A 48 8.21 1.87 -6.82
N HIS A 49 7.59 0.85 -7.43
CA HIS A 49 8.29 -0.32 -7.94
C HIS A 49 9.29 0.00 -9.07
N PHE A 50 8.89 0.83 -10.04
CA PHE A 50 9.71 1.12 -11.22
C PHE A 50 10.68 2.29 -11.03
N ALA A 51 10.31 3.29 -10.24
CA ALA A 51 11.13 4.49 -10.06
C ALA A 51 12.01 4.44 -8.81
N ASN A 52 11.79 3.48 -7.89
CA ASN A 52 12.41 3.43 -6.56
C ASN A 52 12.28 4.75 -5.78
N PHE A 53 11.19 5.49 -6.03
CA PHE A 53 10.90 6.76 -5.36
C PHE A 53 9.56 6.68 -4.64
N GLU A 54 9.59 7.00 -3.35
CA GLU A 54 8.38 7.18 -2.56
C GLU A 54 8.00 8.65 -2.54
N ILE A 55 6.84 8.95 -3.12
CA ILE A 55 6.41 10.32 -3.33
C ILE A 55 5.11 10.55 -2.55
N GLY A 56 5.24 11.18 -1.38
CA GLY A 56 4.11 11.40 -0.47
C GLY A 56 2.93 12.18 -1.07
N TRP A 57 3.17 13.09 -2.03
CA TRP A 57 2.07 13.86 -2.65
C TRP A 57 1.10 12.98 -3.47
N ILE A 58 1.47 11.76 -3.85
CA ILE A 58 0.56 10.82 -4.51
C ILE A 58 -0.62 10.48 -3.59
N ALA A 59 -0.40 10.33 -2.28
CA ALA A 59 -1.48 10.10 -1.31
C ALA A 59 -2.52 11.23 -1.32
N TRP A 60 -2.07 12.47 -1.44
CA TRP A 60 -2.96 13.61 -1.60
C TRP A 60 -3.75 13.54 -2.92
N GLY A 61 -3.09 13.18 -4.01
CA GLY A 61 -3.72 12.94 -5.31
C GLY A 61 -4.82 11.88 -5.28
N ILE A 62 -4.59 10.75 -4.59
CA ILE A 62 -5.58 9.68 -4.39
C ILE A 62 -6.85 10.23 -3.74
N GLY A 63 -6.70 10.96 -2.63
CA GLY A 63 -7.82 11.53 -1.90
C GLY A 63 -8.58 12.60 -2.70
N ALA A 64 -7.85 13.52 -3.34
CA ALA A 64 -8.45 14.53 -4.19
C ALA A 64 -9.21 13.91 -5.38
N GLY A 65 -8.64 12.89 -6.03
CA GLY A 65 -9.26 12.15 -7.12
C GLY A 65 -10.53 11.42 -6.70
N ALA A 66 -10.51 10.73 -5.55
CA ALA A 66 -11.70 10.07 -4.99
C ALA A 66 -12.83 11.07 -4.68
N GLY A 67 -12.49 12.20 -4.06
CA GLY A 67 -13.44 13.29 -3.78
C GLY A 67 -14.07 13.86 -5.03
N ALA A 68 -13.24 14.17 -6.05
CA ALA A 68 -13.69 14.69 -7.32
C ALA A 68 -14.61 13.70 -8.05
N ALA A 69 -14.25 12.42 -8.10
CA ALA A 69 -15.08 11.38 -8.72
C ALA A 69 -16.45 11.24 -8.03
N CYS A 70 -16.47 11.23 -6.69
CA CYS A 70 -17.70 11.21 -5.91
C CYS A 70 -18.61 12.41 -6.21
N ALA A 71 -18.03 13.63 -6.17
CA ALA A 71 -18.76 14.86 -6.41
C ALA A 71 -19.30 14.97 -7.85
N ALA A 72 -18.50 14.55 -8.84
CA ALA A 72 -18.86 14.56 -10.26
C ALA A 72 -20.07 13.66 -10.56
N LEU A 73 -20.25 12.57 -9.81
CA LEU A 73 -21.40 11.68 -9.91
C LEU A 73 -22.52 12.00 -8.90
N GLY A 74 -22.53 13.21 -8.32
CA GLY A 74 -23.68 13.66 -7.52
C GLY A 74 -23.60 13.31 -6.03
N GLY A 75 -22.45 12.88 -5.52
CA GLY A 75 -22.20 12.84 -4.08
C GLY A 75 -22.24 14.24 -3.49
N ARG A 76 -23.27 14.56 -2.68
CA ARG A 76 -23.49 15.91 -2.13
C ARG A 76 -23.83 15.93 -0.64
N SER A 77 -24.10 14.78 -0.04
CA SER A 77 -24.44 14.72 1.40
C SER A 77 -23.20 14.60 2.28
N GLN A 78 -23.34 14.97 3.55
CA GLN A 78 -22.28 14.80 4.55
C GLN A 78 -21.86 13.32 4.69
N LEU A 79 -22.80 12.39 4.56
CA LEU A 79 -22.50 10.96 4.58
C LEU A 79 -21.59 10.56 3.41
N HIS A 80 -21.85 11.06 2.19
CA HIS A 80 -20.96 10.81 1.05
C HIS A 80 -19.54 11.36 1.31
N ALA A 81 -19.42 12.54 1.92
CA ALA A 81 -18.11 13.12 2.23
C ALA A 81 -17.33 12.25 3.22
N ILE A 82 -17.98 11.74 4.28
CA ILE A 82 -17.37 10.84 5.26
C ILE A 82 -16.95 9.52 4.60
N LEU A 83 -17.85 8.89 3.84
CA LEU A 83 -17.56 7.62 3.16
C LEU A 83 -16.45 7.77 2.12
N CYS A 84 -16.42 8.89 1.38
CA CYS A 84 -15.37 9.18 0.43
C CYS A 84 -14.01 9.39 1.11
N ALA A 85 -13.98 10.06 2.27
CA ALA A 85 -12.78 10.20 3.09
C ALA A 85 -12.25 8.85 3.59
N ALA A 86 -13.14 7.94 4.00
CA ALA A 86 -12.78 6.57 4.40
C ALA A 86 -12.25 5.75 3.22
N ILE A 87 -12.88 5.85 2.05
CA ILE A 87 -12.40 5.22 0.81
C ILE A 87 -11.01 5.74 0.42
N ALA A 88 -10.79 7.05 0.51
CA ALA A 88 -9.49 7.66 0.25
C ALA A 88 -8.41 7.12 1.22
N LEU A 89 -8.72 7.05 2.52
CA LEU A 89 -7.81 6.47 3.51
C LEU A 89 -7.46 5.01 3.17
N GLY A 90 -8.46 4.21 2.81
CA GLY A 90 -8.26 2.82 2.37
C GLY A 90 -7.40 2.72 1.11
N GLY A 91 -7.62 3.58 0.11
CA GLY A 91 -6.80 3.63 -1.11
C GLY A 91 -5.35 4.05 -0.83
N ILE A 92 -5.12 5.03 0.04
CA ILE A 92 -3.79 5.48 0.45
C ILE A 92 -3.05 4.37 1.19
N ALA A 93 -3.68 3.76 2.20
CA ALA A 93 -3.09 2.65 2.96
C ALA A 93 -2.83 1.43 2.06
N GLY A 94 -3.79 1.09 1.20
CA GLY A 94 -3.66 0.00 0.22
C GLY A 94 -2.53 0.25 -0.78
N GLY A 95 -2.38 1.47 -1.28
CA GLY A 95 -1.29 1.86 -2.18
C GLY A 95 0.09 1.69 -1.53
N LYS A 96 0.27 2.18 -0.29
CA LYS A 96 1.52 2.01 0.46
C LYS A 96 1.82 0.54 0.76
N ALA A 97 0.81 -0.23 1.16
CA ALA A 97 0.97 -1.66 1.42
C ALA A 97 1.35 -2.45 0.15
N LEU A 98 0.75 -2.11 -1.00
CA LEU A 98 1.11 -2.71 -2.29
C LEU A 98 2.52 -2.35 -2.73
N ALA A 99 2.95 -1.09 -2.54
CA ALA A 99 4.32 -0.66 -2.81
C ALA A 99 5.33 -1.50 -2.01
N VAL A 100 5.14 -1.58 -0.69
CA VAL A 100 5.96 -2.41 0.21
C VAL A 100 5.97 -3.89 -0.23
N HIS A 101 4.83 -4.42 -0.64
CA HIS A 101 4.75 -5.80 -1.13
C HIS A 101 5.58 -6.02 -2.41
N PHE A 102 5.49 -5.11 -3.38
CA PHE A 102 6.26 -5.21 -4.62
C PHE A 102 7.76 -5.00 -4.40
N ASP A 103 8.15 -4.10 -3.50
CA ASP A 103 9.57 -3.91 -3.15
C ASP A 103 10.13 -5.17 -2.51
N ARG A 104 9.36 -5.82 -1.63
CA ARG A 104 9.74 -7.12 -1.08
C ARG A 104 9.90 -8.20 -2.16
N LEU A 105 8.94 -8.34 -3.07
CA LEU A 105 9.04 -9.33 -4.16
C LEU A 105 10.26 -9.08 -5.05
N LYS A 106 10.59 -7.80 -5.28
CA LYS A 106 11.78 -7.40 -6.04
C LYS A 106 13.06 -7.79 -5.31
N ILE A 107 13.15 -7.52 -4.01
CA ILE A 107 14.29 -7.94 -3.17
C ILE A 107 14.41 -9.47 -3.16
N GLU A 108 13.31 -10.18 -2.97
CA GLU A 108 13.29 -11.65 -3.02
C GLU A 108 13.79 -12.16 -4.38
N GLN A 109 13.36 -11.55 -5.48
CA GLN A 109 13.81 -11.95 -6.82
C GLN A 109 15.30 -11.62 -7.06
N GLU A 110 15.75 -10.44 -6.65
CA GLU A 110 17.11 -9.95 -6.92
C GLU A 110 18.14 -10.70 -6.06
N TYR A 111 17.91 -10.81 -4.76
CA TYR A 111 18.86 -11.38 -3.81
C TYR A 111 18.71 -12.90 -3.62
N PHE A 112 17.55 -13.48 -3.93
CA PHE A 112 17.29 -14.92 -3.75
C PHE A 112 17.13 -15.66 -5.08
N SER A 113 17.54 -15.05 -6.19
CA SER A 113 17.73 -15.80 -7.42
C SER A 113 18.85 -16.82 -7.25
N GLU A 114 18.78 -17.93 -7.99
CA GLU A 114 19.86 -18.92 -7.99
C GLU A 114 21.19 -18.32 -8.42
N GLU A 115 21.17 -17.31 -9.30
CA GLU A 115 22.37 -16.61 -9.75
C GLU A 115 22.98 -15.77 -8.62
N ALA A 116 22.15 -14.99 -7.90
CA ALA A 116 22.61 -14.17 -6.78
C ALA A 116 23.11 -15.00 -5.59
N LEU A 117 22.47 -16.14 -5.30
CA LEU A 117 22.84 -17.01 -4.18
C LEU A 117 24.03 -17.92 -4.47
N ARG A 118 24.39 -18.14 -5.74
CA ARG A 118 25.42 -19.11 -6.12
C ARG A 118 26.79 -18.84 -5.51
N PRO A 119 27.32 -17.60 -5.52
CA PRO A 119 28.61 -17.32 -4.91
C PRO A 119 28.63 -17.66 -3.40
N SER A 120 27.64 -17.20 -2.64
CA SER A 120 27.54 -17.49 -1.20
C SER A 120 27.30 -18.97 -0.91
N PHE A 121 26.58 -19.67 -1.79
CA PHE A 121 26.41 -21.12 -1.69
C PHE A 121 27.73 -21.87 -1.91
N GLU A 122 28.48 -21.52 -2.96
CA GLU A 122 29.80 -22.10 -3.24
C GLU A 122 30.79 -21.83 -2.11
N GLU A 123 30.79 -20.60 -1.59
CA GLU A 123 31.57 -20.21 -0.42
C GLU A 123 31.22 -21.04 0.81
N ARG A 124 29.92 -21.25 1.11
CA ARG A 124 29.47 -22.08 2.22
C ARG A 124 29.90 -23.55 2.08
N LEU A 125 29.89 -24.09 0.86
CA LEU A 125 30.39 -25.45 0.61
C LEU A 125 31.90 -25.55 0.85
N GLU A 126 32.66 -24.53 0.43
CA GLU A 126 34.10 -24.45 0.69
C GLU A 126 34.39 -24.34 2.18
N ASP A 127 33.67 -23.50 2.91
CA ASP A 127 33.76 -23.37 4.37
C ASP A 127 33.53 -24.68 5.08
N ALA A 128 32.48 -25.41 4.68
CA ALA A 128 32.13 -26.70 5.25
C ALA A 128 33.26 -27.72 5.08
N ARG A 129 33.89 -27.75 3.90
CA ARG A 129 35.06 -28.59 3.63
C ARG A 129 36.26 -28.18 4.50
N LEU A 130 36.63 -26.90 4.50
CA LEU A 130 37.77 -26.37 5.24
C LEU A 130 37.61 -26.56 6.75
N TRP A 131 36.39 -26.40 7.27
CA TRP A 131 36.07 -26.66 8.66
C TRP A 131 36.34 -28.13 9.04
N CYS A 132 35.89 -29.08 8.23
CA CYS A 132 36.15 -30.50 8.47
C CYS A 132 37.65 -30.87 8.38
N GLU A 133 38.44 -30.15 7.58
CA GLU A 133 39.91 -30.30 7.53
C GLU A 133 40.62 -29.84 8.81
N LEU A 134 39.93 -29.10 9.69
CA LEU A 134 40.47 -28.75 10.99
C LEU A 134 40.49 -29.94 11.98
N GLY A 135 39.66 -30.96 11.76
CA GLY A 135 39.50 -32.13 12.63
C GLY A 135 38.27 -32.04 13.55
N GLU A 136 38.03 -33.09 14.35
CA GLU A 136 36.83 -33.19 15.21
C GLU A 136 36.81 -32.19 16.39
N ASP A 137 37.98 -31.86 16.94
CA ASP A 137 38.14 -30.93 18.05
C ASP A 137 39.32 -29.97 17.78
N PRO A 138 39.14 -29.00 16.88
CA PRO A 138 40.21 -28.08 16.51
C PRO A 138 40.53 -27.12 17.65
N SER A 139 41.82 -26.86 17.89
CA SER A 139 42.24 -25.91 18.94
C SER A 139 41.70 -24.49 18.70
N ALA A 140 41.59 -23.70 19.77
CA ALA A 140 41.01 -22.35 19.70
C ALA A 140 41.75 -21.44 18.71
N ASP A 141 43.08 -21.59 18.60
CA ASP A 141 43.90 -20.84 17.65
C ASP A 141 43.58 -21.21 16.19
N ARG A 142 43.28 -22.49 15.91
CA ARG A 142 42.89 -22.93 14.56
C ARG A 142 41.50 -22.44 14.20
N VAL A 143 40.55 -22.49 15.13
CA VAL A 143 39.21 -21.94 14.93
C VAL A 143 39.29 -20.43 14.70
N ARG A 144 40.06 -19.71 15.51
CA ARG A 144 40.30 -18.27 15.34
C ARG A 144 40.87 -17.95 13.96
N ALA A 145 41.90 -18.66 13.53
CA ALA A 145 42.50 -18.45 12.21
C ALA A 145 41.50 -18.70 11.07
N PHE A 146 40.68 -19.76 11.19
CA PHE A 146 39.59 -20.03 10.26
C PHE A 146 38.56 -18.89 10.24
N MET A 147 38.09 -18.44 11.41
CA MET A 147 37.11 -17.35 11.51
C MET A 147 37.64 -16.05 10.90
N ILE A 148 38.91 -15.70 11.11
CA ILE A 148 39.55 -14.52 10.49
C ILE A 148 39.63 -14.69 8.97
N GLN A 149 40.06 -15.87 8.50
CA GLN A 149 40.25 -16.12 7.07
C GLN A 149 38.92 -16.12 6.30
N ARG A 150 37.83 -16.55 6.94
CA ARG A 150 36.51 -16.74 6.34
C ARG A 150 35.49 -15.70 6.81
N ASP A 151 35.97 -14.62 7.42
CA ASP A 151 35.18 -13.44 7.83
C ASP A 151 33.97 -13.77 8.75
N TYR A 152 34.13 -14.74 9.66
CA TYR A 152 33.14 -15.06 10.70
C TYR A 152 33.32 -14.23 11.99
N ALA A 153 34.17 -13.20 11.96
CA ALA A 153 34.37 -12.31 13.10
C ALA A 153 33.31 -11.19 13.07
N TYR A 154 32.48 -11.07 14.11
CA TYR A 154 31.33 -10.17 14.08
C TYR A 154 31.70 -8.73 14.41
N GLU A 155 32.30 -8.49 15.58
CA GLU A 155 32.48 -7.14 16.12
C GLU A 155 33.93 -6.64 16.10
N SER A 156 34.88 -7.55 15.91
CA SER A 156 36.31 -7.26 16.02
C SER A 156 37.13 -7.93 14.92
N GLU A 157 38.26 -7.32 14.56
CA GLU A 157 39.19 -7.94 13.59
C GLU A 157 39.77 -9.28 14.08
N VAL A 158 39.73 -9.53 15.40
CA VAL A 158 40.28 -10.72 16.03
C VAL A 158 39.24 -11.34 16.98
N PRO A 159 38.64 -12.50 16.62
CA PRO A 159 37.58 -13.14 17.40
C PRO A 159 37.93 -13.31 18.87
N THR A 160 37.10 -12.84 19.78
CA THR A 160 37.24 -13.04 21.22
C THR A 160 37.10 -14.52 21.60
N HIS A 161 37.42 -14.88 22.85
CA HIS A 161 37.21 -16.26 23.30
C HIS A 161 35.72 -16.66 23.23
N ASP A 162 34.83 -15.75 23.62
CA ASP A 162 33.38 -16.00 23.62
C ASP A 162 32.84 -16.17 22.20
N GLU A 163 33.27 -15.35 21.23
CA GLU A 163 32.90 -15.51 19.81
C GLU A 163 33.35 -16.87 19.25
N ILE A 164 34.54 -17.35 19.63
CA ILE A 164 35.03 -18.68 19.23
C ILE A 164 34.17 -19.79 19.82
N GLU A 165 33.77 -19.67 21.09
CA GLU A 165 32.90 -20.67 21.73
C GLU A 165 31.50 -20.69 21.10
N VAL A 166 30.91 -19.52 20.82
CA VAL A 166 29.64 -19.41 20.09
C VAL A 166 29.74 -20.04 18.70
N PHE A 167 30.80 -19.70 17.95
CA PHE A 167 31.03 -20.29 16.63
C PHE A 167 31.11 -21.82 16.70
N ARG A 168 31.84 -22.37 17.69
CA ARG A 168 31.95 -23.82 17.90
C ARG A 168 30.65 -24.49 18.28
N SER A 169 29.79 -23.83 19.04
CA SER A 169 28.51 -24.42 19.48
C SER A 169 27.41 -24.29 18.43
N GLU A 170 27.46 -23.28 17.57
CA GLU A 170 26.36 -22.94 16.65
C GLU A 170 26.75 -23.20 15.17
N GLU A 171 27.80 -22.55 14.67
CA GLU A 171 28.17 -22.60 13.25
C GLU A 171 28.97 -23.84 12.86
N GLY A 172 29.96 -24.23 13.67
CA GLY A 172 30.80 -25.41 13.42
C GLY A 172 29.99 -26.70 13.21
N PRO A 173 28.98 -27.01 14.04
CA PRO A 173 28.11 -28.16 13.84
C PRO A 173 27.30 -28.08 12.56
N SER A 174 26.85 -26.88 12.16
CA SER A 174 26.13 -26.66 10.90
C SER A 174 27.04 -26.90 9.70
N LEU A 175 28.26 -26.35 9.68
CA LEU A 175 29.26 -26.58 8.65
C LEU A 175 29.63 -28.07 8.51
N ALA A 176 29.84 -28.75 9.64
CA ALA A 176 30.11 -30.19 9.65
C ALA A 176 28.90 -31.02 9.15
N ALA A 177 27.66 -30.57 9.42
CA ALA A 177 26.46 -31.20 8.88
C ALA A 177 26.33 -31.00 7.36
N ASP A 178 26.56 -29.77 6.88
CA ASP A 178 26.51 -29.41 5.45
C ASP A 178 27.60 -30.15 4.64
N HIS A 179 28.76 -30.47 5.24
CA HIS A 179 29.78 -31.31 4.62
C HIS A 179 29.37 -32.80 4.54
N ARG A 180 28.79 -33.34 5.61
CA ARG A 180 28.37 -34.77 5.69
C ARG A 180 27.18 -35.08 4.79
N THR A 181 26.25 -34.14 4.65
CA THR A 181 25.07 -34.25 3.79
C THR A 181 25.12 -33.12 2.78
N PRO A 182 25.49 -33.41 1.51
CA PRO A 182 25.73 -32.38 0.51
C PRO A 182 24.56 -31.39 0.43
N LEU A 183 24.82 -30.16 0.85
CA LEU A 183 23.84 -29.08 0.77
C LEU A 183 23.57 -28.78 -0.71
N THR A 184 22.29 -28.77 -1.10
CA THR A 184 21.90 -28.34 -2.45
C THR A 184 21.55 -26.86 -2.44
N LEU A 185 21.67 -26.20 -3.60
CA LEU A 185 21.31 -24.78 -3.72
C LEU A 185 19.84 -24.52 -3.33
N ALA A 186 18.93 -25.46 -3.62
CA ALA A 186 17.52 -25.35 -3.25
C ALA A 186 17.33 -25.34 -1.71
N VAL A 187 18.02 -26.24 -0.99
CA VAL A 187 17.97 -26.29 0.48
C VAL A 187 18.64 -25.06 1.10
N TYR A 188 19.76 -24.61 0.52
CA TYR A 188 20.42 -23.37 0.96
C TYR A 188 19.50 -22.17 0.79
N ARG A 189 18.84 -22.02 -0.36
CA ARG A 189 17.86 -20.97 -0.63
C ARG A 189 16.71 -20.98 0.37
N GLU A 190 16.17 -22.15 0.70
CA GLU A 190 15.12 -22.29 1.71
C GLU A 190 15.62 -21.83 3.09
N ARG A 191 16.83 -22.22 3.50
CA ARG A 191 17.43 -21.81 4.78
C ARG A 191 17.66 -20.30 4.84
N VAL A 192 18.25 -19.70 3.80
CA VAL A 192 18.48 -18.25 3.72
C VAL A 192 17.14 -17.51 3.70
N GLY A 193 16.15 -18.00 2.95
CA GLY A 193 14.80 -17.44 2.90
C GLY A 193 14.05 -17.50 4.24
N ALA A 194 14.19 -18.59 5.00
CA ALA A 194 13.59 -18.72 6.33
C ALA A 194 14.22 -17.74 7.33
N ASN A 195 15.55 -17.60 7.33
CA ASN A 195 16.26 -16.64 8.17
C ASN A 195 15.90 -15.20 7.80
N PHE A 196 15.82 -14.90 6.51
CA PHE A 196 15.47 -13.57 6.02
C PHE A 196 14.00 -13.23 6.28
N GLY A 197 13.08 -14.18 6.11
CA GLY A 197 11.65 -13.97 6.37
C GLY A 197 11.34 -13.58 7.81
N GLY A 198 12.17 -14.04 8.77
CA GLY A 198 12.11 -13.61 10.16
C GLY A 198 12.65 -12.20 10.40
N ALA A 199 13.69 -11.81 9.67
CA ALA A 199 14.30 -10.47 9.77
C ALA A 199 13.53 -9.38 9.01
N PHE A 200 12.77 -9.75 7.96
CA PHE A 200 12.04 -8.83 7.10
C PHE A 200 10.52 -9.08 7.18
N SER A 201 9.96 -8.89 8.38
CA SER A 201 8.50 -8.84 8.53
C SER A 201 7.93 -7.70 7.69
N PHE A 202 6.78 -7.94 7.05
CA PHE A 202 6.01 -6.89 6.36
C PHE A 202 5.74 -5.70 7.29
N SER A 203 5.48 -5.95 8.57
CA SER A 203 5.22 -4.88 9.55
C SER A 203 6.42 -3.97 9.75
N ASP A 204 7.61 -4.54 9.74
CA ASP A 204 8.83 -3.81 10.07
C ASP A 204 9.23 -2.97 8.85
N HIS A 205 9.22 -3.56 7.66
CA HIS A 205 9.44 -2.81 6.43
C HIS A 205 8.39 -1.71 6.19
N PHE A 206 7.11 -1.98 6.51
CA PHE A 206 6.08 -0.95 6.44
C PHE A 206 6.36 0.20 7.42
N ARG A 207 6.81 -0.09 8.65
CA ARG A 207 7.15 0.93 9.64
C ARG A 207 8.38 1.74 9.23
N ASP A 208 9.40 1.07 8.69
CA ASP A 208 10.63 1.71 8.25
C ASP A 208 10.40 2.65 7.06
N THR A 209 9.50 2.29 6.15
CA THR A 209 9.10 3.14 5.01
C THR A 209 8.04 4.18 5.37
N PHE A 210 7.41 4.09 6.55
CA PHE A 210 6.37 5.03 6.96
C PHE A 210 6.96 6.17 7.79
N SER A 211 7.17 7.31 7.13
CA SER A 211 7.69 8.51 7.76
C SER A 211 6.59 9.32 8.46
N PRO A 212 6.92 10.15 9.46
CA PRO A 212 5.97 11.13 9.99
C PRO A 212 5.41 12.09 8.94
N PHE A 213 6.15 12.34 7.85
CA PHE A 213 5.68 13.15 6.73
C PHE A 213 4.55 12.48 5.93
N ASP A 214 4.46 11.15 5.93
CA ASP A 214 3.34 10.45 5.29
C ASP A 214 2.01 10.78 5.97
N LEU A 215 2.01 11.00 7.28
CA LEU A 215 0.81 11.41 8.02
C LEU A 215 0.25 12.75 7.52
N LEU A 216 1.13 13.69 7.14
CA LEU A 216 0.72 14.95 6.54
C LEU A 216 -0.02 14.71 5.22
N TRP A 217 0.54 13.88 4.34
CA TRP A 217 -0.06 13.61 3.04
C TRP A 217 -1.34 12.78 3.13
N VAL A 218 -1.40 11.83 4.06
CA VAL A 218 -2.63 11.10 4.41
C VAL A 218 -3.70 12.09 4.86
N PHE A 219 -3.37 12.98 5.81
CA PHE A 219 -4.31 13.98 6.30
C PHE A 219 -4.81 14.91 5.18
N LEU A 220 -3.90 15.38 4.31
CA LEU A 220 -4.26 16.22 3.17
C LEU A 220 -5.15 15.48 2.16
N GLY A 221 -4.86 14.22 1.85
CA GLY A 221 -5.68 13.39 0.96
C GLY A 221 -7.08 13.18 1.51
N VAL A 222 -7.20 12.74 2.76
CA VAL A 222 -8.48 12.50 3.44
C VAL A 222 -9.30 13.79 3.56
N SER A 223 -8.66 14.89 3.97
CA SER A 223 -9.31 16.20 4.09
C SER A 223 -9.78 16.74 2.74
N SER A 224 -9.01 16.51 1.67
CA SER A 224 -9.38 16.92 0.31
C SER A 224 -10.58 16.11 -0.18
N ALA A 225 -10.59 14.79 0.02
CA ALA A 225 -11.71 13.92 -0.34
C ALA A 225 -13.02 14.40 0.32
N PHE A 226 -12.97 14.66 1.63
CA PHE A 226 -14.10 15.18 2.39
C PHE A 226 -14.54 16.58 1.91
N GLY A 227 -13.57 17.50 1.80
CA GLY A 227 -13.82 18.91 1.51
C GLY A 227 -14.43 19.12 0.13
N ILE A 228 -13.96 18.40 -0.89
CA ILE A 228 -14.48 18.48 -2.27
C ILE A 228 -15.97 18.10 -2.29
N VAL A 229 -16.33 16.96 -1.71
CA VAL A 229 -17.73 16.48 -1.67
C VAL A 229 -18.61 17.42 -0.86
N GLN A 230 -18.13 17.90 0.29
CA GLN A 230 -18.89 18.82 1.14
C GLN A 230 -19.14 20.18 0.45
N ASN A 231 -18.12 20.73 -0.23
CA ASN A 231 -18.24 22.01 -0.93
C ASN A 231 -19.19 21.90 -2.12
N ALA A 232 -19.15 20.80 -2.86
CA ALA A 232 -20.12 20.52 -3.91
C ALA A 232 -21.57 20.50 -3.35
N GLY A 233 -21.80 19.90 -2.18
CA GLY A 233 -23.11 19.92 -1.53
C GLY A 233 -23.59 21.32 -1.13
N LYS A 234 -22.69 22.15 -0.57
CA LYS A 234 -23.01 23.55 -0.19
C LYS A 234 -23.39 24.40 -1.41
N GLN A 235 -22.68 24.24 -2.52
CA GLN A 235 -22.96 24.97 -3.76
C GLN A 235 -24.36 24.65 -4.31
N ASP A 236 -24.77 23.37 -4.31
CA ASP A 236 -26.12 22.98 -4.76
C ASP A 236 -27.21 23.55 -3.84
N GLN A 237 -26.99 23.53 -2.53
CA GLN A 237 -27.94 24.11 -1.57
C GLN A 237 -28.09 25.62 -1.77
N ALA A 238 -26.99 26.34 -1.99
CA ALA A 238 -27.01 27.78 -2.28
C ALA A 238 -27.79 28.07 -3.58
N ALA A 239 -27.49 27.35 -4.66
CA ALA A 239 -28.19 27.49 -5.93
C ALA A 239 -29.70 27.20 -5.80
N ALA A 240 -30.08 26.16 -5.05
CA ALA A 240 -31.48 25.83 -4.79
C ALA A 240 -32.21 26.90 -3.96
N GLN A 241 -31.52 27.51 -2.99
CA GLN A 241 -32.08 28.62 -2.20
C GLN A 241 -32.30 29.87 -3.06
N GLU A 242 -31.33 30.21 -3.92
CA GLU A 242 -31.45 31.34 -4.85
C GLU A 242 -32.61 31.15 -5.83
N ALA A 243 -32.76 29.96 -6.41
CA ALA A 243 -33.88 29.63 -7.30
C ALA A 243 -35.24 29.80 -6.59
N ARG A 244 -35.37 29.29 -5.35
CA ARG A 244 -36.60 29.47 -4.54
C ARG A 244 -36.87 30.93 -4.21
N GLN A 245 -35.83 31.73 -3.93
CA GLN A 245 -35.98 33.16 -3.69
C GLN A 245 -36.42 33.90 -4.95
N ALA A 246 -35.86 33.56 -6.12
CA ALA A 246 -36.23 34.13 -7.40
C ALA A 246 -37.70 33.83 -7.75
N GLU A 247 -38.15 32.59 -7.55
CA GLU A 247 -39.55 32.20 -7.76
C GLU A 247 -40.50 32.98 -6.82
N ARG A 248 -40.14 33.10 -5.53
CA ARG A 248 -40.91 33.92 -4.57
C ARG A 248 -40.99 35.39 -4.99
N ARG A 249 -39.92 35.95 -5.55
CA ARG A 249 -39.91 37.32 -6.07
C ARG A 249 -40.81 37.47 -7.30
N ALA A 250 -40.80 36.48 -8.21
CA ALA A 250 -41.67 36.47 -9.38
C ALA A 250 -43.16 36.42 -8.99
N ARG A 251 -43.52 35.56 -8.03
CA ARG A 251 -44.90 35.46 -7.51
C ARG A 251 -45.39 36.71 -6.78
N ARG A 252 -44.48 37.54 -6.25
CA ARG A 252 -44.80 38.80 -5.54
C ARG A 252 -44.92 40.02 -6.46
N ARG A 253 -44.62 39.90 -7.76
CA ARG A 253 -44.80 41.03 -8.68
C ARG A 253 -46.30 41.34 -8.82
N PRO A 254 -46.74 42.57 -8.50
CA PRO A 254 -48.16 42.93 -8.59
C PRO A 254 -48.65 42.80 -10.04
N VAL A 255 -49.86 42.27 -10.21
CA VAL A 255 -50.52 42.23 -11.52
C VAL A 255 -50.78 43.68 -11.93
N PRO A 256 -50.36 44.11 -13.14
CA PRO A 256 -50.61 45.47 -13.59
C PRO A 256 -52.12 45.76 -13.58
N PRO A 257 -52.54 46.95 -13.12
CA PRO A 257 -53.96 47.31 -13.11
C PRO A 257 -54.49 47.33 -14.55
N SER A 258 -55.63 46.67 -14.75
CA SER A 258 -56.38 46.57 -16.01
C SER A 258 -57.12 47.84 -16.35
#